data_AF-B4JA09-F1
#
_entry.id   AF-B4JA09-F1
#
_cell.length_a   1.000
_cell.length_b   1.000
_cell.length_c   1.000
_cell.angle_alpha   90.00
_cell.angle_beta   90.00
_cell.angle_gamma   90.00
#
_symmetry.space_group_name_H-M   'P 1'
#
loop_
_entity.id
_entity.type
_entity.pdbx_description
1 polymer ?
#
loop_
_entity_poly.entity_id
_entity_poly.type
_entity_poly.pdbx_seq_one_letter_code
_entity_poly.pdbx_strand_id
1 'polypeptide(L)'
;MFGIFDTPHPDPNPLPLTNSPWPIFTILAIYLIFVMKVGRVYMKNREPYDLRTVLQFYNLGQVAYNGIFFGVTFYYLIIRRICNLGCMESFPLDHEHKNLERYLHFAYFINKLIDLLDTVFFVLRKSNKQISFLHVYHHVMVSAVCYLIMRFYGTGGHLNIVGMVNSLVHTVMYFYYFLSAFLPGFKAKIWWKKYITIIQLVQFVVIALYTLFVMLIQKDCHIPNILLLMQVIQSTLMLYMFGKFYLETYVTYGARVQKVD
;
A
#
# COMPACT_ATOMS: atom_id res chain seq x y z
N MET A 1 28.10 1.81 -14.12
CA MET A 1 26.65 1.86 -14.47
C MET A 1 25.73 1.73 -13.25
N PHE A 2 26.22 1.54 -12.01
CA PHE A 2 25.39 1.41 -10.80
C PHE A 2 25.79 2.34 -9.64
N GLY A 3 26.51 3.44 -9.91
CA GLY A 3 27.10 4.32 -8.88
C GLY A 3 26.10 4.97 -7.91
N ILE A 4 24.80 4.98 -8.24
CA ILE A 4 23.75 5.44 -7.33
C ILE A 4 23.59 4.51 -6.12
N PHE A 5 23.90 3.22 -6.25
CA PHE A 5 23.82 2.26 -5.15
C PHE A 5 25.04 2.28 -4.22
N ASP A 6 26.11 3.00 -4.62
CA ASP A 6 27.30 3.27 -3.80
C ASP A 6 27.11 4.48 -2.88
N THR A 7 25.98 5.20 -3.02
CA THR A 7 25.61 6.28 -2.11
C THR A 7 25.46 5.75 -0.67
N PRO A 8 26.07 6.38 0.35
CA PRO A 8 25.94 5.91 1.72
C PRO A 8 24.47 5.91 2.17
N HIS A 9 24.10 4.93 2.98
CA HIS A 9 22.74 4.82 3.51
C HIS A 9 22.49 5.97 4.51
N PRO A 10 21.33 6.67 4.48
CA PRO A 10 21.02 7.75 5.42
C PRO A 10 21.01 7.29 6.89
N ASP A 11 20.61 6.04 7.11
CA ASP A 11 20.70 5.36 8.41
C ASP A 11 22.05 4.61 8.52
N PRO A 12 22.88 4.88 9.55
CA PRO A 12 24.16 4.19 9.76
C PRO A 12 23.98 2.71 10.15
N ASN A 13 22.82 2.32 10.66
CA ASN A 13 22.48 0.95 11.03
C ASN A 13 21.26 0.49 10.22
N PRO A 14 21.43 0.22 8.92
CA PRO A 14 20.32 -0.07 8.03
C PRO A 14 19.57 -1.34 8.47
N LEU A 15 18.25 -1.28 8.31
CA LEU A 15 17.33 -2.34 8.71
C LEU A 15 17.43 -3.54 7.77
N PRO A 16 16.98 -4.75 8.20
CA PRO A 16 16.99 -5.92 7.32
C PRO A 16 16.30 -5.62 5.99
N LEU A 17 16.86 -6.15 4.88
CA LEU A 17 16.40 -5.92 3.50
C LEU A 17 16.61 -4.51 2.94
N THR A 18 17.14 -3.54 3.71
CA THR A 18 17.38 -2.17 3.19
C THR A 18 18.84 -1.90 2.81
N ASN A 19 19.77 -2.79 3.19
CA ASN A 19 21.22 -2.62 2.95
C ASN A 19 21.59 -2.62 1.46
N SER A 20 20.81 -3.31 0.65
CA SER A 20 21.10 -3.51 -0.77
C SER A 20 19.81 -3.47 -1.57
N PRO A 21 19.84 -3.01 -2.84
CA PRO A 21 18.68 -3.06 -3.73
C PRO A 21 18.32 -4.48 -4.17
N TRP A 22 19.30 -5.38 -4.18
CA TRP A 22 19.15 -6.71 -4.78
C TRP A 22 18.07 -7.58 -4.12
N PRO A 23 17.94 -7.65 -2.78
CA PRO A 23 16.86 -8.39 -2.15
C PRO A 23 15.47 -7.97 -2.64
N ILE A 24 15.19 -6.66 -2.68
CA ILE A 24 13.85 -6.17 -3.05
C ILE A 24 13.58 -6.35 -4.53
N PHE A 25 14.54 -6.04 -5.40
CA PHE A 25 14.37 -6.29 -6.83
C PHE A 25 14.24 -7.79 -7.14
N THR A 26 14.93 -8.65 -6.40
CA THR A 26 14.79 -10.11 -6.55
C THR A 26 13.40 -10.58 -6.10
N ILE A 27 12.90 -10.12 -4.95
CA ILE A 27 11.55 -10.44 -4.47
C ILE A 27 10.50 -10.00 -5.50
N LEU A 28 10.60 -8.77 -6.01
CA LEU A 28 9.65 -8.24 -6.99
C LEU A 28 9.75 -8.96 -8.34
N ALA A 29 10.95 -9.31 -8.80
CA ALA A 29 11.15 -10.08 -10.01
C ALA A 29 10.54 -11.48 -9.89
N ILE A 30 10.81 -12.19 -8.79
CA ILE A 30 10.21 -13.51 -8.50
C ILE A 30 8.69 -13.40 -8.46
N TYR A 31 8.15 -12.41 -7.75
CA TYR A 31 6.72 -12.14 -7.67
C TYR A 31 6.11 -11.93 -9.06
N LEU A 32 6.69 -11.08 -9.90
CA LEU A 32 6.20 -10.82 -11.25
C LEU A 32 6.26 -12.07 -12.14
N ILE A 33 7.39 -12.80 -12.11
CA ILE A 33 7.54 -14.05 -12.85
C ILE A 33 6.48 -15.06 -12.43
N PHE A 34 6.21 -15.18 -11.13
CA PHE A 34 5.18 -16.05 -10.59
C PHE A 34 3.77 -15.63 -11.05
N VAL A 35 3.38 -14.38 -10.80
CA VAL A 35 2.00 -13.91 -11.04
C VAL A 35 1.66 -13.84 -12.54
N MET A 36 2.64 -13.47 -13.38
CA MET A 36 2.42 -13.26 -14.81
C MET A 36 2.62 -14.53 -15.64
N LYS A 37 3.47 -15.46 -15.20
CA LYS A 37 3.85 -16.62 -16.01
C LYS A 37 3.81 -17.94 -15.24
N VAL A 38 4.72 -18.16 -14.30
CA VAL A 38 4.96 -19.48 -13.69
C VAL A 38 3.73 -20.00 -12.97
N GLY A 39 3.11 -19.19 -12.10
CA GLY A 39 1.92 -19.60 -11.35
C GLY A 39 0.71 -19.84 -12.24
N ARG A 40 0.55 -19.07 -13.33
CA ARG A 40 -0.53 -19.29 -14.31
C ARG A 40 -0.37 -20.59 -15.09
N VAL A 41 0.86 -20.90 -15.52
CA VAL A 41 1.18 -22.17 -16.19
C VAL A 41 0.98 -23.34 -15.23
N TYR A 42 1.50 -23.22 -14.00
CA TYR A 42 1.34 -24.22 -12.95
C TYR A 42 -0.12 -24.55 -12.65
N MET A 43 -0.97 -23.52 -12.59
CA MET A 43 -2.41 -23.68 -12.33
C MET A 43 -3.22 -24.10 -13.56
N LYS A 44 -2.69 -24.06 -14.80
CA LYS A 44 -3.46 -24.29 -16.03
C LYS A 44 -4.27 -25.59 -15.96
N ASN A 45 -3.62 -26.68 -15.58
CA ASN A 45 -4.19 -28.04 -15.53
C ASN A 45 -4.60 -28.48 -14.12
N ARG A 46 -4.73 -27.54 -13.16
CA ARG A 46 -5.12 -27.85 -11.77
C ARG A 46 -6.45 -27.19 -11.43
N GLU A 47 -7.21 -27.77 -10.51
CA GLU A 47 -8.38 -27.11 -9.96
C GLU A 47 -7.98 -25.94 -9.04
N PRO A 48 -8.82 -24.90 -8.89
CA PRO A 48 -8.53 -23.80 -7.98
C PRO A 48 -8.44 -24.31 -6.54
N TYR A 49 -7.37 -23.95 -5.83
CA TYR A 49 -7.18 -24.38 -4.45
C TYR A 49 -8.24 -23.76 -3.52
N ASP A 50 -8.77 -24.55 -2.59
CA ASP A 50 -9.57 -24.02 -1.49
C ASP A 50 -8.65 -23.44 -0.40
N LEU A 51 -8.39 -22.13 -0.53
CA LEU A 51 -7.59 -21.37 0.42
C LEU A 51 -8.47 -20.59 1.41
N ARG A 52 -9.73 -20.98 1.63
CA ARG A 52 -10.67 -20.20 2.45
C ARG A 52 -10.13 -19.94 3.87
N THR A 53 -9.68 -20.99 4.56
CA THR A 53 -9.13 -20.88 5.92
C THR A 53 -7.85 -20.04 5.94
N VAL A 54 -6.96 -20.25 4.97
CA VAL A 54 -5.73 -19.46 4.82
C VAL A 54 -6.05 -17.98 4.63
N LEU A 55 -7.00 -17.66 3.76
CA LEU A 55 -7.44 -16.29 3.51
C LEU A 55 -8.13 -15.67 4.73
N GLN A 56 -8.86 -16.43 5.54
CA GLN A 56 -9.44 -15.90 6.78
C GLN A 56 -8.34 -15.45 7.74
N PHE A 57 -7.36 -16.30 8.04
CA PHE A 57 -6.26 -15.95 8.93
C PHE A 57 -5.38 -14.84 8.35
N TYR A 58 -5.08 -14.89 7.06
CA TYR A 58 -4.30 -13.85 6.38
C TYR A 58 -5.01 -12.49 6.43
N ASN A 59 -6.29 -12.41 6.04
CA ASN A 59 -7.02 -11.15 6.05
C ASN A 59 -7.23 -10.64 7.49
N LEU A 60 -7.47 -11.51 8.47
CA LEU A 60 -7.58 -11.11 9.88
C LEU A 60 -6.24 -10.59 10.42
N GLY A 61 -5.13 -11.25 10.07
CA GLY A 61 -3.78 -10.79 10.37
C GLY A 61 -3.50 -9.43 9.74
N GLN A 62 -3.91 -9.22 8.49
CA GLN A 62 -3.79 -7.94 7.81
C GLN A 62 -4.63 -6.84 8.46
N VAL A 63 -5.86 -7.13 8.91
CA VAL A 63 -6.68 -6.21 9.70
C VAL A 63 -5.97 -5.82 10.98
N ALA A 64 -5.45 -6.79 11.74
CA ALA A 64 -4.73 -6.54 12.97
C ALA A 64 -3.46 -5.70 12.72
N TYR A 65 -2.65 -6.08 11.72
CA TYR A 65 -1.41 -5.37 11.39
C TYR A 65 -1.67 -3.91 11.01
N ASN A 66 -2.56 -3.69 10.03
CA ASN A 66 -2.88 -2.34 9.55
C ASN A 66 -3.58 -1.51 10.65
N GLY A 67 -4.44 -2.12 11.46
CA GLY A 67 -5.14 -1.46 12.55
C GLY A 67 -4.20 -1.04 13.69
N ILE A 68 -3.29 -1.93 14.10
CA ILE A 68 -2.26 -1.61 15.11
C ILE A 68 -1.33 -0.53 14.56
N PHE A 69 -0.85 -0.67 13.32
CA PHE A 69 0.00 0.33 12.69
C PHE A 69 -0.66 1.71 12.66
N PHE A 70 -1.93 1.76 12.24
CA PHE A 70 -2.73 2.99 12.24
C PHE A 70 -2.86 3.56 13.65
N GLY A 71 -3.25 2.75 14.64
CA GLY A 71 -3.47 3.20 16.01
C GLY A 71 -2.20 3.77 16.66
N VAL A 72 -1.06 3.09 16.49
CA VAL A 72 0.23 3.56 17.00
C VAL A 72 0.65 4.85 16.29
N THR A 73 0.59 4.89 14.96
CA THR A 73 1.00 6.07 14.20
C THR A 73 0.09 7.26 14.49
N PHE A 74 -1.22 7.06 14.59
CA PHE A 74 -2.20 8.08 14.96
C PHE A 74 -1.94 8.65 16.36
N TYR A 75 -1.69 7.77 17.35
CA TYR A 75 -1.37 8.20 18.70
C TYR A 75 -0.14 9.11 18.73
N TYR A 76 0.95 8.72 18.07
CA TYR A 76 2.18 9.51 18.08
C TYR A 76 2.08 10.81 17.27
N LEU A 77 1.51 10.76 16.06
CA LEU A 77 1.45 11.93 15.18
C LEU A 77 0.37 12.94 15.57
N ILE A 78 -0.81 12.48 16.00
CA ILE A 78 -1.98 13.34 16.23
C ILE A 78 -2.17 13.68 17.71
N ILE A 79 -2.04 12.68 18.59
CA ILE A 79 -2.28 12.87 20.03
C ILE A 79 -1.04 13.43 20.73
N ARG A 80 0.11 12.76 20.58
CA ARG A 80 1.38 13.20 21.17
C ARG A 80 2.05 14.33 20.39
N ARG A 81 1.66 14.55 19.13
CA ARG A 81 2.18 15.60 18.23
C ARG A 81 3.71 15.66 18.22
N ILE A 82 4.35 14.49 18.12
CA ILE A 82 5.82 14.40 18.10
C ILE A 82 6.45 15.02 16.85
N CYS A 83 5.62 15.28 15.82
CA CYS A 83 6.02 15.85 14.54
C CYS A 83 5.15 17.07 14.21
N ASN A 84 5.70 18.01 13.44
CA ASN A 84 4.91 19.06 12.81
C ASN A 84 4.14 18.47 11.61
N LEU A 85 2.80 18.49 11.66
CA LEU A 85 1.97 18.00 10.56
C LEU A 85 2.08 18.89 9.30
N GLY A 86 2.47 20.16 9.46
CA GLY A 86 2.71 21.07 8.34
C GLY A 86 3.93 20.67 7.52
N CYS A 87 4.99 20.21 8.17
CA CYS A 87 6.19 19.71 7.51
C CYS A 87 6.79 18.59 8.36
N MET A 88 6.65 17.34 7.88
CA MET A 88 7.15 16.17 8.59
C MET A 88 8.46 15.71 7.96
N GLU A 89 9.56 16.24 8.47
CA GLU A 89 10.90 15.79 8.09
C GLU A 89 11.28 14.51 8.85
N SER A 90 12.31 13.82 8.35
CA SER A 90 12.89 12.69 9.09
C SER A 90 13.60 13.21 10.33
N PHE A 91 13.43 12.55 11.47
CA PHE A 91 14.15 12.96 12.68
C PHE A 91 15.67 12.81 12.52
N PRO A 92 16.47 13.69 13.14
CA PRO A 92 17.91 13.49 13.33
C PRO A 92 18.22 12.17 14.03
N LEU A 93 19.46 11.66 13.85
CA LEU A 93 19.85 10.35 14.39
C LEU A 93 19.87 10.28 15.93
N ASP A 94 20.13 11.41 16.57
CA ASP A 94 20.19 11.61 18.02
C ASP A 94 18.83 11.92 18.66
N HIS A 95 17.78 12.08 17.86
CA HIS A 95 16.44 12.39 18.34
C HIS A 95 15.81 11.22 19.12
N GLU A 96 15.15 11.51 20.26
CA GLU A 96 14.57 10.48 21.14
C GLU A 96 13.57 9.54 20.43
N HIS A 97 12.83 10.07 19.45
CA HIS A 97 11.82 9.33 18.68
C HIS A 97 12.35 8.73 17.37
N LYS A 98 13.66 8.81 17.09
CA LYS A 98 14.23 8.30 15.84
C LYS A 98 14.00 6.80 15.66
N ASN A 99 14.19 6.01 16.72
CA ASN A 99 13.99 4.57 16.64
C ASN A 99 12.52 4.21 16.39
N LEU A 100 11.59 4.92 17.02
CA LEU A 100 10.16 4.74 16.78
C LEU A 100 9.82 5.02 15.31
N GLU A 101 10.30 6.13 14.77
CA GLU A 101 10.13 6.48 13.35
C GLU A 101 10.70 5.39 12.42
N ARG A 102 11.90 4.90 12.70
CA ARG A 102 12.57 3.84 11.94
C ARG A 102 11.73 2.57 11.90
N TYR A 103 11.29 2.09 13.06
CA TYR A 103 10.51 0.86 13.15
C TYR A 103 9.10 0.99 12.59
N LEU A 104 8.45 2.15 12.71
CA LEU A 104 7.16 2.39 12.06
C LEU A 104 7.31 2.35 10.53
N HIS A 105 8.24 3.11 9.95
CA HIS A 105 8.41 3.08 8.50
C HIS A 105 8.78 1.67 8.00
N PHE A 106 9.64 0.97 8.74
CA PHE A 106 9.97 -0.43 8.43
C PHE A 106 8.77 -1.37 8.51
N ALA A 107 7.95 -1.25 9.56
CA ALA A 107 6.74 -2.04 9.71
C ALA A 107 5.76 -1.80 8.54
N TYR A 108 5.63 -0.56 8.09
CA TYR A 108 4.83 -0.25 6.90
C TYR A 108 5.42 -0.88 5.64
N PHE A 109 6.74 -0.83 5.46
CA PHE A 109 7.42 -1.47 4.34
C PHE A 109 7.22 -2.99 4.31
N ILE A 110 7.41 -3.67 5.43
CA ILE A 110 7.18 -5.12 5.54
C ILE A 110 5.72 -5.47 5.24
N ASN A 111 4.76 -4.66 5.70
CA ASN A 111 3.35 -4.83 5.37
C ASN A 111 3.11 -4.81 3.85
N LYS A 112 3.71 -3.86 3.12
CA LYS A 112 3.58 -3.81 1.65
C LYS A 112 4.19 -5.03 0.94
N LEU A 113 5.26 -5.63 1.50
CA LEU A 113 5.79 -6.89 0.99
C LEU A 113 4.84 -8.07 1.26
N ILE A 114 4.18 -8.09 2.42
CA ILE A 114 3.17 -9.10 2.75
C ILE A 114 1.95 -8.96 1.83
N ASP A 115 1.55 -7.73 1.48
CA ASP A 115 0.45 -7.44 0.55
C ASP A 115 0.66 -8.11 -0.83
N LEU A 116 1.90 -8.43 -1.25
CA LEU A 116 2.17 -9.18 -2.48
C LEU A 116 1.55 -10.59 -2.48
N LEU A 117 1.27 -11.16 -1.30
CA LEU A 117 0.62 -12.47 -1.19
C LEU A 117 -0.83 -12.44 -1.68
N ASP A 118 -1.51 -11.29 -1.71
CA ASP A 118 -2.87 -11.16 -2.24
C ASP A 118 -2.97 -11.74 -3.66
N THR A 119 -2.00 -11.36 -4.48
CA THR A 119 -1.93 -11.74 -5.89
C THR A 119 -1.50 -13.18 -6.08
N VAL A 120 -0.64 -13.68 -5.19
CA VAL A 120 -0.30 -15.12 -5.13
C VAL A 120 -1.56 -15.94 -4.86
N PHE A 121 -2.38 -15.54 -3.88
CA PHE A 121 -3.65 -16.22 -3.60
C PHE A 121 -4.64 -16.13 -4.76
N PHE A 122 -4.68 -15.00 -5.49
CA PHE A 122 -5.52 -14.89 -6.70
C PHE A 122 -5.11 -15.89 -7.78
N VAL A 123 -3.81 -16.08 -8.00
CA VAL A 123 -3.29 -17.07 -8.95
C VAL A 123 -3.69 -18.49 -8.53
N LEU A 124 -3.42 -18.85 -7.28
CA LEU A 124 -3.71 -20.18 -6.73
C LEU A 124 -5.21 -20.52 -6.72
N ARG A 125 -6.08 -19.50 -6.66
CA ARG A 125 -7.54 -19.66 -6.74
C ARG A 125 -8.12 -19.51 -8.15
N LYS A 126 -7.28 -19.36 -9.18
CA LYS A 126 -7.68 -19.03 -10.56
C LYS A 126 -8.58 -17.79 -10.68
N SER A 127 -8.43 -16.83 -9.78
CA SER A 127 -9.20 -15.59 -9.76
C SER A 127 -8.60 -14.53 -10.67
N ASN A 128 -8.47 -14.85 -11.97
CA ASN A 128 -7.76 -14.01 -12.94
C ASN A 128 -8.39 -12.62 -13.10
N LYS A 129 -9.70 -12.48 -12.84
CA LYS A 129 -10.40 -11.18 -12.85
C LYS A 129 -9.88 -10.21 -11.79
N GLN A 130 -9.31 -10.71 -10.69
CA GLN A 130 -8.74 -9.89 -9.62
C GLN A 130 -7.28 -9.48 -9.92
N ILE A 131 -6.59 -10.21 -10.81
CA ILE A 131 -5.22 -9.89 -11.24
C ILE A 131 -5.28 -8.84 -12.36
N SER A 132 -5.72 -7.64 -12.01
CA SER A 132 -5.77 -6.50 -12.92
C SER A 132 -4.42 -5.78 -13.02
N PHE A 133 -4.22 -5.01 -14.09
CA PHE A 133 -3.05 -4.14 -14.21
C PHE A 133 -2.94 -3.20 -13.01
N LEU A 134 -4.05 -2.58 -12.60
CA LEU A 134 -4.12 -1.70 -11.42
C LEU A 134 -3.55 -2.38 -10.17
N HIS A 135 -3.99 -3.61 -9.88
CA HIS A 135 -3.55 -4.31 -8.68
C HIS A 135 -2.06 -4.65 -8.74
N VAL A 136 -1.59 -5.26 -9.83
CA VAL A 136 -0.17 -5.64 -9.95
C VAL A 136 0.74 -4.41 -9.95
N TYR A 137 0.37 -3.36 -10.71
CA TYR A 137 1.11 -2.10 -10.74
C TYR A 137 1.24 -1.50 -9.34
N HIS A 138 0.11 -1.38 -8.61
CA HIS A 138 0.10 -0.76 -7.30
C HIS A 138 1.00 -1.50 -6.29
N HIS A 139 0.86 -2.82 -6.18
CA HIS A 139 1.61 -3.61 -5.20
C HIS A 139 3.11 -3.64 -5.48
N VAL A 140 3.52 -3.70 -6.77
CA VAL A 140 4.94 -3.63 -7.15
C VAL A 140 5.50 -2.23 -6.89
N MET A 141 4.78 -1.20 -7.34
CA MET A 141 5.23 0.18 -7.24
C MET A 141 5.37 0.60 -5.77
N VAL A 142 4.38 0.34 -4.91
CA VAL A 142 4.42 0.77 -3.51
C VAL A 142 5.55 0.08 -2.76
N SER A 143 5.77 -1.22 -3.02
CA SER A 143 6.87 -1.99 -2.44
C SER A 143 8.24 -1.46 -2.86
N ALA A 144 8.41 -1.17 -4.16
CA ALA A 144 9.65 -0.62 -4.70
C ALA A 144 9.93 0.80 -4.17
N VAL A 145 8.92 1.67 -4.19
CA VAL A 145 9.05 3.07 -3.77
C VAL A 145 9.32 3.17 -2.28
N CYS A 146 8.65 2.38 -1.43
CA CYS A 146 8.97 2.34 0.00
C CYS A 146 10.44 2.00 0.24
N TYR A 147 10.99 0.98 -0.44
CA TYR A 147 12.41 0.66 -0.35
C TYR A 147 13.31 1.82 -0.83
N LEU A 148 13.03 2.38 -2.02
CA LEU A 148 13.86 3.45 -2.60
C LEU A 148 13.90 4.67 -1.67
N ILE A 149 12.78 5.04 -1.07
CA ILE A 149 12.73 6.14 -0.12
C ILE A 149 13.56 5.80 1.11
N MET A 150 13.37 4.63 1.73
CA MET A 150 14.19 4.24 2.88
C MET A 150 15.69 4.28 2.57
N ARG A 151 16.07 3.88 1.35
CA ARG A 151 17.45 3.82 0.88
C ARG A 151 18.08 5.19 0.62
N PHE A 152 17.32 6.15 0.11
CA PHE A 152 17.85 7.44 -0.37
C PHE A 152 17.46 8.65 0.48
N TYR A 153 16.29 8.62 1.12
CA TYR A 153 15.79 9.69 1.98
C TYR A 153 15.84 9.31 3.47
N GLY A 154 15.73 8.02 3.78
CA GLY A 154 15.73 7.51 5.15
C GLY A 154 14.33 7.17 5.64
N THR A 155 14.19 7.03 6.96
CA THR A 155 12.94 6.60 7.60
C THR A 155 12.04 7.78 7.98
N GLY A 156 10.74 7.52 8.10
CA GLY A 156 9.74 8.50 8.51
C GLY A 156 9.43 9.65 7.56
N GLY A 157 9.29 10.84 8.16
CA GLY A 157 8.84 12.04 7.49
C GLY A 157 7.40 11.99 6.96
N HIS A 158 7.13 12.77 5.91
CA HIS A 158 5.84 12.92 5.20
C HIS A 158 5.11 11.60 4.92
N LEU A 159 5.87 10.53 4.72
CA LEU A 159 5.36 9.22 4.37
C LEU A 159 4.71 8.49 5.53
N ASN A 160 4.99 8.86 6.77
CA ASN A 160 4.26 8.32 7.93
C ASN A 160 2.79 8.72 7.88
N ILE A 161 2.46 9.93 7.42
CA ILE A 161 1.06 10.35 7.20
C ILE A 161 0.43 9.55 6.06
N VAL A 162 1.15 9.39 4.95
CA VAL A 162 0.70 8.58 3.81
C VAL A 162 0.39 7.15 4.27
N GLY A 163 1.32 6.54 5.02
CA GLY A 163 1.19 5.20 5.56
C GLY A 163 0.08 5.07 6.60
N MET A 164 -0.10 6.07 7.46
CA MET A 164 -1.19 6.13 8.44
C MET A 164 -2.55 6.10 7.75
N VAL A 165 -2.77 7.01 6.78
CA VAL A 165 -4.04 7.08 6.04
C VAL A 165 -4.25 5.80 5.22
N ASN A 166 -3.21 5.27 4.56
CA ASN A 166 -3.30 4.01 3.81
C ASN A 166 -3.67 2.83 4.70
N SER A 167 -3.07 2.73 5.88
CA SER A 167 -3.32 1.61 6.81
C SER A 167 -4.73 1.64 7.38
N LEU A 168 -5.31 2.83 7.61
CA LEU A 168 -6.72 2.94 7.98
C LEU A 168 -7.63 2.34 6.90
N VAL A 169 -7.40 2.70 5.64
CA VAL A 169 -8.20 2.20 4.52
C VAL A 169 -7.95 0.70 4.28
N HIS A 170 -6.71 0.24 4.40
CA HIS A 170 -6.37 -1.18 4.32
C HIS A 170 -7.02 -1.99 5.45
N THR A 171 -7.14 -1.45 6.66
CA THR A 171 -7.87 -2.10 7.75
C THR A 171 -9.32 -2.36 7.35
N VAL A 172 -10.00 -1.36 6.78
CA VAL A 172 -11.39 -1.49 6.30
C VAL A 172 -11.50 -2.47 5.12
N MET A 173 -10.56 -2.39 4.17
CA MET A 173 -10.54 -3.25 2.99
C MET A 173 -10.30 -4.73 3.35
N TYR A 174 -9.29 -5.02 4.17
CA TYR A 174 -9.00 -6.38 4.60
C TYR A 174 -10.08 -6.94 5.51
N PHE A 175 -10.75 -6.10 6.30
CA PHE A 175 -11.92 -6.53 7.07
C PHE A 175 -13.06 -6.99 6.15
N TYR A 176 -13.29 -6.27 5.05
CA TYR A 176 -14.23 -6.72 4.02
C TYR A 176 -13.80 -8.04 3.36
N TYR A 177 -12.52 -8.24 3.06
CA TYR A 177 -12.03 -9.50 2.50
C TYR A 177 -12.13 -10.66 3.50
N PHE A 178 -11.85 -10.40 4.79
CA PHE A 178 -12.05 -11.35 5.88
C PHE A 178 -13.52 -11.78 5.96
N LEU A 179 -14.46 -10.84 6.03
CA LEU A 179 -15.89 -11.14 6.07
C LEU A 179 -16.34 -11.91 4.82
N SER A 180 -15.83 -11.54 3.65
CA SER A 180 -16.12 -12.22 2.39
C SER A 180 -15.62 -13.68 2.38
N ALA A 181 -14.49 -13.97 3.04
CA ALA A 181 -13.96 -15.33 3.16
C ALA A 181 -14.63 -16.12 4.30
N PHE A 182 -15.03 -15.45 5.38
CA PHE A 182 -15.73 -16.06 6.52
C PHE A 182 -17.16 -16.45 6.16
N LEU A 183 -17.89 -15.58 5.45
CA LEU A 183 -19.31 -15.74 5.13
C LEU A 183 -19.54 -15.82 3.60
N PRO A 184 -19.28 -16.98 2.94
CA PRO A 184 -19.42 -17.12 1.50
C PRO A 184 -20.86 -16.89 1.00
N GLY A 185 -21.88 -17.23 1.79
CA GLY A 185 -23.30 -16.95 1.49
C GLY A 185 -23.70 -15.48 1.64
N PHE A 186 -22.88 -14.65 2.28
CA PHE A 186 -23.10 -13.21 2.43
C PHE A 186 -22.39 -12.37 1.37
N LYS A 187 -21.52 -12.94 0.52
CA LYS A 187 -20.81 -12.17 -0.52
C LYS A 187 -21.75 -11.37 -1.42
N ALA A 188 -22.95 -11.90 -1.70
CA ALA A 188 -23.99 -11.22 -2.47
C ALA A 188 -24.72 -10.10 -1.71
N LYS A 189 -24.61 -10.05 -0.37
CA LYS A 189 -25.31 -9.10 0.51
C LYS A 189 -24.44 -7.96 1.05
N ILE A 190 -23.14 -7.91 0.74
CA ILE A 190 -22.26 -6.83 1.24
C ILE A 190 -22.45 -5.55 0.40
N TRP A 191 -23.54 -4.85 0.71
CA TRP A 191 -23.96 -3.60 0.08
C TRP A 191 -22.95 -2.46 0.19
N TRP A 192 -22.05 -2.47 1.19
CA TRP A 192 -21.07 -1.40 1.40
C TRP A 192 -19.79 -1.54 0.58
N LYS A 193 -19.65 -2.54 -0.30
CA LYS A 193 -18.47 -2.70 -1.16
C LYS A 193 -18.10 -1.41 -1.92
N LYS A 194 -19.11 -0.69 -2.42
CA LYS A 194 -18.92 0.60 -3.12
C LYS A 194 -18.26 1.66 -2.24
N TYR A 195 -18.59 1.68 -0.94
CA TYR A 195 -18.07 2.68 -0.01
C TYR A 195 -16.58 2.46 0.29
N ILE A 196 -16.09 1.21 0.21
CA ILE A 196 -14.65 0.93 0.31
C ILE A 196 -13.91 1.62 -0.83
N THR A 197 -14.42 1.51 -2.06
CA THR A 197 -13.83 2.18 -3.22
C THR A 197 -13.90 3.70 -3.09
N ILE A 198 -14.99 4.24 -2.56
CA ILE A 198 -15.13 5.68 -2.29
C ILE A 198 -14.09 6.14 -1.26
N ILE A 199 -13.91 5.40 -0.15
CA ILE A 199 -12.92 5.72 0.88
C ILE A 199 -11.49 5.69 0.28
N GLN A 200 -11.18 4.73 -0.60
CA GLN A 200 -9.90 4.68 -1.33
C GLN A 200 -9.69 5.91 -2.23
N LEU A 201 -10.72 6.34 -2.96
CA LEU A 201 -10.67 7.56 -3.78
C LEU A 201 -10.44 8.81 -2.92
N VAL A 202 -11.19 8.94 -1.82
CA VAL A 202 -11.03 10.05 -0.86
C VAL A 202 -9.62 10.07 -0.28
N GLN A 203 -9.06 8.91 0.08
CA GLN A 203 -7.68 8.81 0.54
C GLN A 203 -6.69 9.42 -0.46
N PHE A 204 -6.79 9.09 -1.76
CA PHE A 204 -5.86 9.62 -2.76
C PHE A 204 -5.98 11.15 -2.91
N VAL A 205 -7.20 11.69 -2.84
CA VAL A 205 -7.44 13.14 -2.85
C VAL A 205 -6.82 13.80 -1.62
N VAL A 206 -7.08 13.27 -0.42
CA VAL A 206 -6.54 13.81 0.84
C VAL A 206 -5.02 13.80 0.82
N ILE A 207 -4.38 12.69 0.41
CA ILE A 207 -2.92 12.59 0.32
C ILE A 207 -2.36 13.57 -0.73
N ALA A 208 -3.01 13.71 -1.88
CA ALA A 208 -2.58 14.65 -2.92
C ALA A 208 -2.65 16.10 -2.45
N LEU A 209 -3.77 16.52 -1.85
CA LEU A 209 -3.95 17.88 -1.33
C LEU A 209 -2.98 18.18 -0.19
N TYR A 210 -2.79 17.23 0.73
CA TYR A 210 -1.80 17.36 1.79
C TYR A 210 -0.39 17.53 1.22
N THR A 211 0.00 16.71 0.25
CA THR A 211 1.32 16.79 -0.38
C THR A 211 1.52 18.10 -1.14
N LEU A 212 0.49 18.59 -1.83
CA LEU A 212 0.53 19.89 -2.50
C LEU A 212 0.62 21.05 -1.50
N PHE A 213 -0.07 20.95 -0.36
CA PHE A 213 0.05 21.93 0.72
C PHE A 213 1.49 22.01 1.23
N VAL A 214 2.13 20.87 1.52
CA VAL A 214 3.54 20.82 1.94
C VAL A 214 4.44 21.41 0.84
N MET A 215 4.26 21.00 -0.40
CA MET A 215 5.11 21.42 -1.53
C MET A 215 5.00 22.91 -1.88
N LEU A 216 3.81 23.50 -1.80
CA LEU A 216 3.54 24.86 -2.30
C LEU A 216 3.51 25.93 -1.21
N ILE A 217 3.10 25.57 0.01
CA ILE A 217 2.88 26.52 1.10
C ILE A 217 4.03 26.48 2.13
N GLN A 218 4.60 25.31 2.40
CA GLN A 218 5.60 25.12 3.45
C GLN A 218 7.01 25.32 2.87
N LYS A 219 7.39 26.57 2.67
CA LYS A 219 8.67 26.95 2.04
C LYS A 219 9.91 26.57 2.86
N ASP A 220 9.77 26.47 4.18
CA ASP A 220 10.87 26.12 5.10
C ASP A 220 10.98 24.60 5.33
N CYS A 221 10.35 23.79 4.48
CA CYS A 221 10.32 22.34 4.57
C CYS A 221 11.42 21.70 3.70
N HIS A 222 12.35 20.97 4.30
CA HIS A 222 13.53 20.42 3.61
C HIS A 222 13.28 19.05 2.97
N ILE A 223 12.01 18.69 2.76
CA ILE A 223 11.64 17.45 2.07
C ILE A 223 11.95 17.63 0.57
N PRO A 224 12.71 16.72 -0.05
CA PRO A 224 13.03 16.83 -1.46
C PRO A 224 11.77 16.94 -2.33
N ASN A 225 11.65 18.02 -3.09
CA ASN A 225 10.51 18.26 -3.98
C ASN A 225 10.24 17.12 -4.96
N ILE A 226 11.27 16.37 -5.35
CA ILE A 226 11.12 15.19 -6.20
C ILE A 226 10.26 14.10 -5.53
N LEU A 227 10.40 13.89 -4.22
CA LEU A 227 9.60 12.90 -3.48
C LEU A 227 8.14 13.36 -3.36
N LEU A 228 7.93 14.65 -3.08
CA LEU A 228 6.59 15.22 -3.02
C LEU A 228 5.90 15.15 -4.39
N LEU A 229 6.62 15.49 -5.47
CA LEU A 229 6.12 15.39 -6.84
C LEU A 229 5.79 13.95 -7.22
N MET A 230 6.67 12.98 -6.90
CA MET A 230 6.40 11.56 -7.12
C MET A 230 5.14 11.10 -6.38
N GLN A 231 4.93 11.55 -5.14
CA GLN A 231 3.75 11.23 -4.36
C GLN A 231 2.47 11.85 -4.98
N VAL A 232 2.51 13.09 -5.47
CA VAL A 232 1.38 13.71 -6.18
C VAL A 232 1.05 12.96 -7.47
N ILE A 233 2.06 12.68 -8.31
CA ILE A 233 1.88 11.91 -9.54
C ILE A 233 1.25 10.55 -9.23
N GLN A 234 1.77 9.86 -8.21
CA GLN A 234 1.28 8.55 -7.83
C GLN A 234 -0.17 8.61 -7.32
N SER A 235 -0.52 9.59 -6.48
CA SER A 235 -1.91 9.77 -6.03
C SER A 235 -2.85 10.05 -7.20
N THR A 236 -2.44 10.85 -8.18
CA THR A 236 -3.24 11.15 -9.38
C THR A 236 -3.43 9.91 -10.25
N LEU A 237 -2.38 9.11 -10.47
CA LEU A 237 -2.47 7.85 -11.22
C LEU A 237 -3.43 6.86 -10.55
N MET A 238 -3.36 6.74 -9.22
CA MET A 238 -4.28 5.88 -8.46
C MET A 238 -5.71 6.39 -8.52
N LEU A 239 -5.92 7.69 -8.39
CA LEU A 239 -7.24 8.31 -8.51
C LEU A 239 -7.85 8.05 -9.88
N TYR A 240 -7.06 8.18 -10.95
CA TYR A 240 -7.51 7.85 -12.31
C TYR A 240 -7.91 6.38 -12.45
N MET A 241 -7.05 5.45 -12.05
CA MET A 241 -7.32 4.02 -12.24
C MET A 241 -8.47 3.51 -11.36
N PHE A 242 -8.55 3.95 -10.10
CA PHE A 242 -9.68 3.62 -9.22
C PHE A 242 -10.97 4.31 -9.68
N GLY A 243 -10.88 5.54 -10.20
CA GLY A 243 -12.03 6.26 -10.76
C GLY A 243 -12.59 5.56 -11.99
N LYS A 244 -11.72 5.14 -12.90
CA LYS A 244 -12.09 4.29 -14.05
C LYS A 244 -12.76 2.98 -13.59
N PHE A 245 -12.14 2.27 -12.64
CA PHE A 245 -12.71 1.05 -12.06
C PHE A 245 -14.10 1.29 -11.45
N TYR A 246 -14.28 2.39 -10.72
CA TYR A 246 -15.56 2.75 -10.09
C TYR A 246 -16.64 3.01 -11.14
N LEU A 247 -16.33 3.81 -12.16
CA LEU A 247 -17.25 4.11 -13.25
C LEU A 247 -17.68 2.84 -13.98
N GLU A 248 -16.72 2.00 -14.39
CA GLU A 248 -17.00 0.75 -15.10
C GLU A 248 -17.84 -0.22 -14.26
N THR A 249 -17.50 -0.38 -12.97
CA THR A 249 -18.12 -1.40 -12.10
C THR A 249 -19.48 -0.97 -11.54
N TYR A 250 -19.63 0.29 -11.15
CA TYR A 250 -20.81 0.74 -10.38
C TYR A 250 -21.74 1.66 -11.16
N VAL A 251 -21.22 2.44 -12.11
CA VAL A 251 -22.04 3.40 -12.87
C VAL A 251 -22.47 2.78 -14.19
N THR A 252 -21.54 2.37 -15.04
CA THR A 252 -21.83 1.85 -16.37
C THR A 252 -22.44 0.45 -16.33
N TYR A 253 -21.88 -0.47 -15.53
CA TYR A 253 -22.47 -1.81 -15.39
C TYR A 253 -23.77 -1.78 -14.58
N GLY A 254 -23.84 -0.98 -13.51
CA GLY A 254 -25.06 -0.79 -12.71
C GLY A 254 -26.23 -0.26 -13.54
N ALA A 255 -25.99 0.72 -14.42
CA ALA A 255 -26.99 1.27 -15.33
C ALA A 255 -27.41 0.29 -16.44
N ARG A 256 -26.58 -0.69 -16.80
CA ARG A 256 -26.95 -1.74 -17.77
C ARG A 256 -27.84 -2.81 -17.15
N VAL A 257 -27.58 -3.21 -15.91
CA VAL A 257 -28.43 -4.19 -15.20
C VAL A 257 -29.82 -3.61 -14.94
N GLN A 258 -29.91 -2.34 -14.49
CA GLN A 258 -31.20 -1.66 -14.27
C GLN A 258 -32.02 -1.37 -15.55
N LYS A 259 -31.46 -1.56 -16.75
CA LYS A 259 -32.18 -1.40 -18.02
C LYS A 259 -32.68 -2.72 -18.61
N VAL A 260 -32.29 -3.85 -18.02
CA VAL A 260 -32.62 -5.21 -18.49
C VAL A 260 -33.69 -5.87 -17.60
N ASP A 261 -33.92 -5.32 -16.40
CA ASP A 261 -35.07 -5.60 -15.53
C ASP A 261 -36.19 -4.58 -15.78
#